data_AF-A0ABD0Q2M4-F1
#
_entry.id   AF-A0ABD0Q2M4-F1
#
_cell.length_a   1.000
_cell.length_b   1.000
_cell.length_c   1.000
_cell.angle_alpha   90.00
_cell.angle_beta   90.00
_cell.angle_gamma   90.00
#
_symmetry.space_group_name_H-M   'P 1'
#
loop_
_entity.id
_entity.type
_entity.pdbx_description
1 polymer ?
#
loop_
_entity_poly.entity_id
_entity_poly.type
_entity_poly.pdbx_seq_one_letter_code
_entity_poly.pdbx_strand_id
1 'polypeptide(L)'
;VVSKDISVASIDEVSAVLRRPPVIWDNIHANDYDPQRLFLGPFKNRSTELIPKLRGVLTNPNCEFEPNFVAIHTLATWCSYGQKDVSMDGDDQGSDYNPHEALRLALTDWLVEFGKADQPDGK
;
A
#
# COMPACT_ATOMS: atom_id res chain seq x y z
N VAL A 1 -0.14 -7.13 -15.05
CA VAL A 1 -1.12 -7.68 -14.09
C VAL A 1 -0.61 -7.52 -12.66
N VAL A 2 0.53 -8.15 -12.31
CA VAL A 2 1.27 -7.86 -11.06
C VAL A 2 2.47 -6.96 -11.40
N SER A 3 2.32 -5.64 -11.24
CA SER A 3 3.34 -4.67 -11.64
C SER A 3 4.47 -4.60 -10.61
N LYS A 4 5.72 -4.87 -11.01
CA LYS A 4 6.91 -4.72 -10.15
C LYS A 4 7.12 -3.28 -9.71
N ASP A 5 6.85 -2.33 -10.59
CA ASP A 5 6.93 -0.89 -10.38
C ASP A 5 5.76 -0.22 -11.12
N ILE A 6 5.29 0.91 -10.59
CA ILE A 6 4.37 1.81 -11.29
C ILE A 6 5.00 3.20 -11.24
N SER A 7 5.42 3.71 -12.39
CA SER A 7 6.11 4.99 -12.50
C SER A 7 5.13 6.12 -12.78
N VAL A 8 5.51 7.35 -12.40
CA VAL A 8 4.75 8.57 -12.73
C VAL A 8 4.51 8.69 -14.24
N ALA A 9 5.54 8.43 -15.05
CA ALA A 9 5.43 8.47 -16.51
C ALA A 9 4.38 7.48 -17.05
N SER A 10 4.31 6.27 -16.49
CA SER A 10 3.31 5.27 -16.91
C SER A 10 1.88 5.71 -16.60
N ILE A 11 1.67 6.39 -15.46
CA ILE A 11 0.36 6.94 -15.09
C ILE A 11 0.00 8.15 -15.96
N ASP A 12 0.95 9.00 -16.30
CA ASP A 12 0.72 10.14 -17.19
C ASP A 12 0.33 9.68 -18.61
N GLU A 13 1.00 8.66 -19.15
CA GLU A 13 0.67 8.06 -20.44
C GLU A 13 -0.77 7.50 -20.45
N VAL A 14 -1.12 6.70 -19.44
CA VAL A 14 -2.47 6.14 -19.31
C VAL A 14 -3.52 7.24 -19.13
N SER A 15 -3.22 8.26 -18.33
CA SER A 15 -4.13 9.39 -18.09
C SER A 15 -4.38 10.20 -19.36
N ALA A 16 -3.38 10.38 -20.21
CA ALA A 16 -3.52 11.09 -21.49
C ALA A 16 -4.50 10.39 -22.43
N VAL A 17 -4.53 9.06 -22.41
CA VAL A 17 -5.48 8.25 -23.21
C VAL A 17 -6.85 8.20 -22.55
N LEU A 18 -6.93 7.94 -21.24
CA LEU A 18 -8.20 7.82 -20.51
C LEU A 18 -8.90 9.17 -20.29
N ARG A 19 -8.18 10.29 -20.49
CA ARG A 19 -8.63 11.68 -20.25
C ARG A 19 -9.10 11.93 -18.82
N ARG A 20 -8.59 11.15 -17.87
CA ARG A 20 -8.83 11.27 -16.43
C ARG A 20 -7.72 10.57 -15.66
N PRO A 21 -7.42 11.01 -14.42
CA PRO A 21 -6.53 10.26 -13.55
C PRO A 21 -7.18 8.90 -13.21
N PRO A 22 -6.43 7.78 -13.27
CA PRO A 22 -6.99 6.46 -13.03
C PRO A 22 -7.17 6.17 -11.53
N VAL A 23 -7.94 5.13 -11.23
CA VAL A 23 -7.88 4.42 -9.95
C VAL A 23 -7.03 3.18 -10.17
N ILE A 24 -6.00 2.98 -9.36
CA ILE A 24 -5.18 1.76 -9.43
C ILE A 24 -5.93 0.63 -8.74
N TRP A 25 -6.01 -0.52 -9.42
CA TRP A 25 -6.25 -1.82 -8.82
C TRP A 25 -4.92 -2.54 -8.73
N ASP A 26 -4.33 -2.61 -7.54
CA ASP A 26 -2.97 -3.11 -7.34
C ASP A 26 -2.97 -4.58 -6.92
N ASN A 27 -2.19 -5.41 -7.63
CA ASN A 27 -2.06 -6.84 -7.33
C ASN A 27 -0.69 -7.16 -6.71
N ILE A 28 0.03 -6.16 -6.18
CA ILE A 28 1.38 -6.36 -5.61
C ILE A 28 1.42 -7.42 -4.49
N HIS A 29 0.31 -7.61 -3.77
CA HIS A 29 0.17 -8.62 -2.71
C HIS A 29 -0.75 -9.79 -3.09
N ALA A 30 -1.26 -9.86 -4.34
CA ALA A 30 -2.09 -10.97 -4.78
C ALA A 30 -1.28 -12.27 -4.81
N ASN A 31 -1.86 -13.39 -4.35
CA ASN A 31 -1.23 -14.73 -4.37
C ASN A 31 -2.08 -15.83 -5.03
N ASP A 32 -3.27 -15.50 -5.53
CA ASP A 32 -4.19 -16.44 -6.19
C ASP A 32 -3.60 -17.19 -7.40
N TYR A 33 -2.58 -16.63 -8.03
CA TYR A 33 -1.89 -17.21 -9.18
C TYR A 33 -0.82 -18.26 -8.83
N ASP A 34 -0.43 -18.42 -7.56
CA ASP A 34 0.56 -19.42 -7.13
C ASP A 34 0.29 -19.88 -5.68
N PRO A 35 -0.22 -21.10 -5.47
CA PRO A 35 -0.59 -21.60 -4.14
C PRO A 35 0.59 -21.79 -3.18
N GLN A 36 1.84 -21.71 -3.66
CA GLN A 36 3.03 -21.82 -2.82
C GLN A 36 3.55 -20.46 -2.33
N ARG A 37 2.87 -19.36 -2.68
CA ARG A 37 3.34 -18.01 -2.38
C ARG A 37 2.42 -17.29 -1.40
N LEU A 38 3.05 -16.51 -0.52
CA LEU A 38 2.39 -15.62 0.41
C LEU A 38 3.20 -14.31 0.51
N PHE A 39 2.52 -13.17 0.53
CA PHE A 39 3.16 -11.85 0.53
C PHE A 39 2.92 -11.12 1.85
N LEU A 40 3.95 -11.13 2.70
CA LEU A 40 4.00 -10.43 3.98
C LEU A 40 4.92 -9.19 3.97
N GLY A 41 5.39 -8.79 2.78
CA GLY A 41 6.25 -7.61 2.59
C GLY A 41 5.45 -6.31 2.52
N PRO A 42 6.11 -5.14 2.59
CA PRO A 42 5.45 -3.84 2.55
C PRO A 42 4.95 -3.50 1.14
N PHE A 43 3.96 -2.61 1.06
CA PHE A 43 3.63 -1.85 -0.15
C PHE A 43 4.90 -1.10 -0.62
N LYS A 44 5.24 -1.18 -1.91
CA LYS A 44 6.51 -0.64 -2.41
C LYS A 44 6.47 -0.40 -3.91
N ASN A 45 7.47 0.34 -4.41
CA ASN A 45 7.66 0.63 -5.85
C ASN A 45 6.44 1.33 -6.47
N ARG A 46 5.82 2.22 -5.69
CA ARG A 46 4.82 3.21 -6.07
C ARG A 46 5.25 4.49 -5.39
N SER A 47 5.86 5.42 -6.13
CA SER A 47 6.30 6.70 -5.54
C SER A 47 5.10 7.43 -4.93
N THR A 48 5.29 8.14 -3.81
CA THR A 48 4.26 9.00 -3.22
C THR A 48 3.84 10.13 -4.17
N GLU A 49 4.70 10.48 -5.15
CA GLU A 49 4.37 11.39 -6.27
C GLU A 49 3.20 10.92 -7.14
N LEU A 50 2.83 9.63 -7.06
CA LEU A 50 1.65 9.11 -7.75
C LEU A 50 0.34 9.59 -7.12
N ILE A 51 0.31 9.84 -5.80
CA ILE A 51 -0.93 10.17 -5.07
C ILE A 51 -1.70 11.34 -5.72
N PRO A 52 -1.10 12.50 -6.02
CA PRO A 52 -1.81 13.60 -6.68
C PRO A 52 -2.24 13.31 -8.14
N LYS A 53 -1.70 12.26 -8.76
CA LYS A 53 -1.98 11.85 -10.15
C LYS A 53 -3.01 10.74 -10.25
N LEU A 54 -3.59 10.32 -9.13
CA LEU A 54 -4.56 9.22 -9.07
C LEU A 54 -5.88 9.71 -8.49
N ARG A 55 -6.97 9.00 -8.81
CA ARG A 55 -8.25 9.14 -8.11
C ARG A 55 -8.40 8.18 -6.94
N GLY A 56 -7.48 7.24 -6.79
CA GLY A 56 -7.43 6.30 -5.69
C GLY A 56 -6.52 5.11 -5.98
N VAL A 57 -6.22 4.35 -4.92
CA VAL A 57 -5.53 3.06 -4.98
C VAL A 57 -6.36 2.06 -4.19
N LEU A 58 -6.71 0.94 -4.81
CA LEU A 58 -7.34 -0.22 -4.19
C LEU A 58 -6.36 -1.39 -4.33
N THR A 59 -6.00 -2.04 -3.23
CA THR A 59 -5.14 -3.24 -3.28
C THR A 59 -6.00 -4.50 -3.29
N ASN A 60 -5.62 -5.47 -4.11
CA ASN A 60 -6.11 -6.84 -4.13
C ASN A 60 -5.02 -7.74 -3.54
N PRO A 61 -5.12 -8.06 -2.23
CA PRO A 61 -4.03 -8.68 -1.50
C PRO A 61 -4.12 -10.21 -1.53
N ASN A 62 -3.53 -10.91 -0.54
CA ASN A 62 -3.56 -12.37 -0.48
C ASN A 62 -5.00 -12.88 -0.30
N CYS A 63 -5.27 -14.11 -0.75
CA CYS A 63 -6.55 -14.79 -0.54
C CYS A 63 -6.87 -14.97 0.94
N GLU A 64 -5.88 -15.35 1.74
CA GLU A 64 -6.01 -15.52 3.18
C GLU A 64 -6.16 -14.16 3.85
N PHE A 65 -7.18 -14.01 4.70
CA PHE A 65 -7.50 -12.73 5.33
C PHE A 65 -6.40 -12.24 6.28
N GLU A 66 -6.00 -13.03 7.27
CA GLU A 66 -5.06 -12.61 8.33
C GLU A 66 -3.67 -12.16 7.83
N PRO A 67 -3.04 -12.83 6.83
CA PRO A 67 -1.78 -12.38 6.24
C PRO A 67 -1.79 -10.97 5.64
N ASN A 68 -2.96 -10.38 5.39
CA ASN A 68 -3.09 -9.07 4.75
C ASN A 68 -2.85 -7.89 5.69
N PHE A 69 -2.56 -8.12 6.98
CA PHE A 69 -2.28 -7.04 7.94
C PHE A 69 -1.20 -6.09 7.42
N VAL A 70 -0.03 -6.61 7.04
CA VAL A 70 1.08 -5.78 6.54
C VAL A 70 0.72 -5.10 5.22
N ALA A 71 0.03 -5.80 4.30
CA ALA A 71 -0.36 -5.26 3.01
C ALA A 71 -1.23 -4.00 3.16
N ILE A 72 -2.26 -4.07 4.01
CA ILE A 72 -3.19 -2.98 4.25
C ILE A 72 -2.53 -1.86 5.08
N HIS A 73 -1.82 -2.23 6.15
CA HIS A 73 -1.16 -1.27 7.05
C HIS A 73 -0.13 -0.41 6.32
N THR A 74 0.71 -1.05 5.50
CA THR A 74 1.76 -0.33 4.75
C THR A 74 1.21 0.47 3.57
N LEU A 75 0.08 0.08 2.96
CA LEU A 75 -0.67 0.92 2.03
C LEU A 75 -1.25 2.14 2.73
N ALA A 76 -1.86 1.99 3.90
CA ALA A 76 -2.40 3.10 4.67
C ALA A 76 -1.29 4.10 5.07
N THR A 77 -0.13 3.58 5.47
CA THR A 77 1.07 4.37 5.75
C THR A 77 1.53 5.12 4.50
N TRP A 78 1.53 4.51 3.32
CA TRP A 78 1.86 5.20 2.07
C TRP A 78 0.85 6.31 1.72
N CYS A 79 -0.45 6.05 1.89
CA CYS A 79 -1.51 7.02 1.61
C CYS A 79 -1.43 8.28 2.48
N SER A 80 -0.92 8.19 3.71
CA SER A 80 -0.82 9.33 4.62
C SER A 80 0.19 10.39 4.15
N TYR A 81 1.19 10.00 3.34
CA TYR A 81 2.14 10.94 2.76
C TYR A 81 1.49 11.89 1.73
N GLY A 82 0.36 11.51 1.14
CA GLY A 82 -0.41 12.39 0.27
C GLY A 82 -1.41 13.30 1.00
N GLN A 83 -1.56 13.13 2.31
CA GLN A 83 -2.45 13.94 3.17
C GLN A 83 -1.71 15.05 3.92
N LYS A 84 -0.41 15.26 3.65
CA LYS A 84 0.33 16.40 4.21
C LYS A 84 -0.23 17.69 3.60
N ASP A 85 -1.15 18.32 4.34
CA ASP A 85 -1.50 19.73 4.15
C ASP A 85 -0.20 20.55 4.20
N VAL A 86 -0.05 21.48 3.27
CA VAL A 86 1.12 22.35 3.16
C VAL A 86 1.19 23.24 4.41
N SER A 87 1.88 22.80 5.46
CA SER A 87 2.23 23.67 6.58
C SER A 87 3.27 24.68 6.12
N MET A 88 2.95 25.98 6.26
CA MET A 88 3.78 27.13 5.87
C MET A 88 5.05 27.34 6.73
N ASP A 89 5.41 26.38 7.58
CA ASP A 89 6.62 26.44 8.40
C ASP A 89 7.72 25.64 7.69
N GLY A 90 8.59 26.39 7.01
CA GLY A 90 9.53 25.92 5.98
C GLY A 90 10.71 25.07 6.44
N ASP A 91 10.46 23.96 7.15
CA ASP A 91 11.50 22.98 7.51
C ASP A 91 11.02 21.50 7.44
N ASP A 92 9.91 21.18 6.78
CA ASP A 92 9.60 19.77 6.47
C ASP A 92 10.35 19.35 5.19
N GLN A 93 11.60 18.93 5.34
CA GLN A 93 12.16 17.91 4.41
C GLN A 93 11.33 16.65 4.62
N GLY A 94 10.11 16.64 4.06
CA GLY A 94 9.18 15.54 4.20
C GLY A 94 9.86 14.27 3.73
N SER A 95 10.20 13.40 4.68
CA SER A 95 10.78 12.11 4.35
C SER A 95 9.84 11.40 3.37
N ASP A 96 10.38 10.88 2.27
CA ASP A 96 9.57 10.06 1.38
C ASP A 96 9.14 8.78 2.12
N TYR A 97 8.08 8.14 1.63
CA TYR A 97 7.66 6.85 2.14
C TYR A 97 8.81 5.84 2.09
N ASN A 98 9.17 5.28 3.25
CA ASN A 98 10.18 4.24 3.34
C ASN A 98 9.52 2.87 3.62
N PRO A 99 9.53 1.91 2.67
CA PRO A 99 8.90 0.60 2.85
C PRO A 99 9.47 -0.19 4.03
N HIS A 100 10.76 -0.01 4.36
CA HIS A 100 11.39 -0.73 5.48
C HIS A 100 10.88 -0.23 6.84
N GLU A 101 10.73 1.09 7.00
CA GLU A 101 10.15 1.65 8.22
C GLU A 101 8.66 1.34 8.33
N ALA A 102 7.92 1.41 7.22
CA ALA A 102 6.51 1.02 7.19
C ALA A 102 6.33 -0.46 7.56
N LEU A 103 7.20 -1.35 7.06
CA LEU A 103 7.20 -2.76 7.46
C LEU A 103 7.48 -2.93 8.95
N ARG A 104 8.50 -2.24 9.49
CA ARG A 104 8.84 -2.33 10.91
C ARG A 104 7.67 -1.91 11.79
N LEU A 105 6.99 -0.82 11.43
CA LEU A 105 5.80 -0.34 12.14
C LEU A 105 4.66 -1.36 12.06
N ALA A 106 4.32 -1.83 10.85
CA ALA A 106 3.27 -2.82 10.64
C ALA A 106 3.51 -4.13 11.43
N LEU A 107 4.75 -4.64 11.45
CA LEU A 107 5.08 -5.84 12.20
C LEU A 107 5.02 -5.61 13.72
N THR A 108 5.38 -4.43 14.19
CA THR A 108 5.29 -4.07 15.61
C THR A 108 3.83 -4.07 16.07
N ASP A 109 2.94 -3.49 15.27
CA ASP A 109 1.51 -3.45 15.56
C ASP A 109 0.88 -4.84 15.44
N TRP A 110 1.26 -5.61 14.40
CA TRP A 110 0.72 -6.95 14.18
C TRP A 110 1.11 -7.93 15.28
N LEU A 111 2.33 -7.82 15.83
CA LEU A 111 2.84 -8.71 16.88
C LEU A 111 1.92 -8.77 18.12
N VAL A 112 1.25 -7.66 18.44
CA VAL A 112 0.31 -7.58 19.56
C VAL A 112 -0.91 -8.49 19.35
N GLU A 113 -1.33 -8.68 18.09
CA GLU A 113 -2.50 -9.51 17.75
C GLU A 113 -2.22 -11.00 17.97
N PHE A 114 -0.98 -11.48 17.76
CA PHE A 114 -0.60 -12.89 18.02
C PHE A 114 -0.70 -13.28 19.50
N GLY A 115 -0.68 -12.31 20.41
CA GLY A 115 -0.82 -12.52 21.86
C GLY A 115 -2.27 -12.58 22.34
N LYS A 116 -3.24 -12.28 21.47
CA LYS A 116 -4.67 -12.34 21.80
C LYS A 116 -5.18 -13.72 21.45
N ALA A 117 -5.94 -14.33 22.36
CA ALA A 117 -6.68 -15.55 22.02
C ALA A 117 -7.85 -15.16 21.12
N ASP A 118 -7.94 -15.77 19.95
CA ASP A 118 -9.16 -15.68 19.14
C ASP A 118 -10.33 -16.19 19.97
N GLN A 119 -11.32 -15.33 20.22
CA GLN A 119 -12.61 -15.86 20.63
C GLN A 119 -13.16 -16.60 19.42
N PRO A 120 -13.59 -17.87 19.56
CA PRO A 120 -14.20 -18.57 18.45
C PRO A 120 -15.37 -17.72 17.97
N ASP A 121 -15.38 -17.41 16.67
CA ASP A 121 -16.48 -16.72 16.01
C ASP A 121 -17.78 -17.35 16.50
N GLY A 122 -18.57 -16.59 17.26
CA GLY A 122 -19.79 -17.07 17.88
C GLY A 122 -20.69 -17.68 16.82
N LYS A 123 -20.83 -19.01 16.87
CA LYS A 123 -21.87 -19.76 16.18
C LYS A 123 -23.12 -19.84 17.03
#